data_AF-A0A4Q0A1K6-F1
#
_entry.id   AF-A0A4Q0A1K6-F1
#
_cell.length_a   1.000
_cell.length_b   1.000
_cell.length_c   1.000
_cell.angle_alpha   90.00
_cell.angle_beta   90.00
_cell.angle_gamma   90.00
#
_symmetry.space_group_name_H-M   'P 1'
#
loop_
_entity.id
_entity.type
_entity.pdbx_description
1 polymer ?
#
loop_
_entity_poly.entity_id
_entity_poly.type
_entity_poly.pdbx_seq_one_letter_code
_entity_poly.pdbx_strand_id
1 'polypeptide(L)'
;FDYNQFLHQLRQPGAKPIARNIRNFLSEFNRRPLTLKEQIRVVHDYLDFITNKMAASDIWQDQSEQDFENTKEAMEKLLMNRLYSQTFCPATTDDDEKDKVLHQKIGLFRWIREEHLDIEKSRQNDSFLSFAISELLKMNTFKAPRDKLICILNCCTVIFGLLKHSEGDVGADTFLPVLIYVVIKANPPKLVSNVQYISRFRAPDRLQSEAGYYLTNLMGAISFIETMDASCLSITQDEFDQNIELTIMEMNSER
;
A
#
# COMPACT_ATOMS: atom_id res chain seq x y z
N PHE A 1 -7.77 4.72 -17.54
CA PHE A 1 -7.65 3.28 -17.21
C PHE A 1 -9.04 2.67 -17.18
N ASP A 2 -9.39 1.85 -18.17
CA ASP A 2 -10.67 1.12 -18.22
C ASP A 2 -10.42 -0.40 -18.15
N TYR A 3 -10.61 -0.96 -16.95
CA TYR A 3 -10.44 -2.40 -16.72
C TYR A 3 -11.53 -3.24 -17.41
N ASN A 4 -12.74 -2.69 -17.58
CA ASN A 4 -13.84 -3.41 -18.22
C ASN A 4 -13.61 -3.56 -19.73
N GLN A 5 -13.06 -2.52 -20.36
CA GLN A 5 -12.64 -2.56 -21.76
C GLN A 5 -11.59 -3.66 -21.97
N PHE A 6 -10.57 -3.75 -21.10
CA PHE A 6 -9.58 -4.83 -21.16
C PHE A 6 -10.22 -6.22 -21.04
N LEU A 7 -11.14 -6.42 -20.09
CA LEU A 7 -11.84 -7.69 -19.94
C LEU A 7 -12.69 -8.03 -21.17
N HIS A 8 -13.28 -7.04 -21.83
CA HIS A 8 -14.00 -7.23 -23.07
C HIS A 8 -13.06 -7.67 -24.20
N GLN A 9 -11.90 -7.02 -24.35
CA GLN A 9 -10.86 -7.40 -25.30
C GLN A 9 -10.38 -8.84 -25.07
N LEU A 10 -10.14 -9.24 -23.81
CA LEU A 10 -9.69 -10.59 -23.46
C LEU A 10 -10.71 -11.69 -23.78
N ARG A 11 -12.00 -11.35 -23.90
CA ARG A 11 -13.07 -12.28 -24.31
C ARG A 11 -13.18 -12.46 -25.81
N GLN A 12 -12.51 -11.63 -26.61
CA GLN A 12 -12.59 -11.72 -28.06
C GLN A 12 -11.91 -12.99 -28.60
N PRO A 13 -12.37 -13.53 -29.75
CA PRO A 13 -11.79 -14.74 -30.32
C PRO A 13 -10.27 -14.67 -30.55
N GLY A 14 -9.75 -13.51 -30.96
CA GLY A 14 -8.31 -13.27 -31.17
C GLY A 14 -7.48 -13.35 -29.88
N ALA A 15 -8.07 -13.08 -28.72
CA ALA A 15 -7.40 -13.15 -27.42
C ALA A 15 -7.45 -14.55 -26.77
N LYS A 16 -8.10 -15.54 -27.39
CA LYS A 16 -8.17 -16.92 -26.86
C LYS A 16 -6.81 -17.53 -26.49
N PRO A 17 -5.73 -17.36 -27.28
CA PRO A 17 -4.41 -17.84 -26.90
C PRO A 17 -3.93 -17.21 -25.59
N ILE A 18 -4.09 -15.89 -25.41
CA ILE A 18 -3.71 -15.15 -24.20
C ILE A 18 -4.49 -15.68 -22.99
N ALA A 19 -5.82 -15.78 -23.10
CA ALA A 19 -6.67 -16.33 -22.04
C ALA A 19 -6.33 -17.79 -21.67
N ARG A 20 -5.85 -18.60 -22.62
CA ARG A 20 -5.34 -19.95 -22.36
C ARG A 20 -4.03 -19.93 -21.58
N ASN A 21 -3.08 -19.06 -21.95
CA ASN A 21 -1.81 -18.93 -21.21
C ASN A 21 -2.07 -18.54 -19.76
N ILE A 22 -2.98 -17.59 -19.50
CA ILE A 22 -3.35 -17.16 -18.13
C ILE A 22 -3.89 -18.32 -17.32
N ARG A 23 -4.83 -19.10 -17.89
CA ARG A 23 -5.39 -20.26 -17.18
C ARG A 23 -4.34 -21.33 -16.89
N ASN A 24 -3.45 -21.59 -17.83
CA ASN A 24 -2.37 -22.56 -17.63
C ASN A 24 -1.41 -22.10 -16.54
N PHE A 25 -0.98 -20.84 -16.58
CA PHE A 25 -0.11 -20.25 -15.57
C PHE A 25 -0.74 -20.32 -14.17
N LEU A 26 -2.00 -19.90 -14.01
CA LEU A 26 -2.70 -19.98 -12.72
C LEU A 26 -2.81 -21.43 -12.21
N SER A 27 -3.02 -22.39 -13.10
CA SER A 27 -3.05 -23.82 -12.74
C SER A 27 -1.67 -24.32 -12.27
N GLU A 28 -0.60 -23.94 -12.98
CA GLU A 28 0.77 -24.33 -12.64
C GLU A 28 1.27 -23.66 -11.36
N PHE A 29 0.95 -22.38 -11.15
CA PHE A 29 1.29 -21.65 -9.94
C PHE A 29 0.71 -22.33 -8.68
N ASN A 30 -0.49 -22.89 -8.79
CA ASN A 30 -1.17 -23.59 -7.70
C ASN A 30 -0.68 -25.02 -7.45
N ARG A 31 0.10 -25.60 -8.38
CA ARG A 31 0.48 -27.02 -8.33
C ARG A 31 1.61 -27.33 -7.37
N ARG A 32 2.50 -26.37 -7.09
CA ARG A 32 3.63 -26.57 -6.20
C ARG A 32 3.73 -25.45 -5.17
N PRO A 33 4.13 -25.74 -3.93
CA PRO A 33 4.50 -24.70 -2.99
C PRO A 33 5.75 -23.98 -3.51
N LEU A 34 5.61 -22.69 -3.79
CA LEU A 34 6.71 -21.81 -4.20
C LEU A 34 7.19 -21.04 -2.97
N THR A 35 8.52 -20.88 -2.84
CA THR A 35 9.08 -19.92 -1.89
C THR A 35 8.68 -18.50 -2.29
N LEU A 36 8.69 -17.55 -1.36
CA LEU A 36 8.35 -16.16 -1.67
C LEU A 36 9.17 -15.58 -2.83
N LYS A 37 10.48 -15.82 -2.84
CA LYS A 37 11.37 -15.34 -3.91
C LYS A 37 11.00 -15.93 -5.27
N GLU A 38 10.63 -17.21 -5.31
CA GLU A 38 10.17 -17.85 -6.54
C GLU A 38 8.80 -17.32 -6.97
N GLN A 39 7.87 -17.08 -6.04
CA GLN A 39 6.57 -16.48 -6.38
C GLN A 39 6.75 -15.13 -7.05
N ILE A 40 7.57 -14.25 -6.45
CA ILE A 40 7.87 -12.92 -6.99
C ILE A 40 8.44 -13.05 -8.41
N ARG A 41 9.50 -13.85 -8.57
CA ARG A 41 10.15 -14.05 -9.86
C ARG A 41 9.19 -14.60 -10.92
N VAL A 42 8.47 -15.67 -10.60
CA VAL A 42 7.58 -16.35 -11.55
C VAL A 42 6.43 -15.44 -11.99
N VAL A 43 5.90 -14.61 -11.10
CA VAL A 43 4.87 -13.62 -11.43
C VAL A 43 5.41 -12.55 -12.39
N HIS A 44 6.57 -11.95 -12.09
CA HIS A 44 7.16 -10.92 -12.95
C HIS A 44 7.59 -11.47 -14.30
N ASP A 45 8.31 -12.62 -14.33
CA ASP A 45 8.71 -13.30 -15.57
C ASP A 45 7.48 -13.62 -16.45
N TYR A 46 6.36 -14.01 -15.84
CA TYR A 46 5.12 -14.28 -16.57
C TYR A 46 4.43 -13.01 -17.07
N LEU A 47 4.41 -11.93 -16.29
CA LEU A 47 3.87 -10.64 -16.73
C LEU A 47 4.63 -10.09 -17.94
N ASP A 48 5.95 -10.19 -17.94
CA ASP A 48 6.78 -9.80 -19.09
C ASP A 48 6.49 -10.68 -20.32
N PHE A 49 6.43 -12.00 -20.12
CA PHE A 49 6.12 -12.95 -21.17
C PHE A 49 4.73 -12.69 -21.80
N ILE A 50 3.70 -12.53 -20.99
CA ILE A 50 2.33 -12.37 -21.50
C ILE A 50 2.17 -11.00 -22.15
N THR A 51 2.83 -9.96 -21.65
CA THR A 51 2.86 -8.62 -22.25
C THR A 51 3.43 -8.66 -23.66
N ASN A 52 4.55 -9.34 -23.88
CA ASN A 52 5.14 -9.51 -25.22
C ASN A 52 4.20 -10.26 -26.17
N LYS A 53 3.48 -11.28 -25.67
CA LYS A 53 2.47 -11.98 -26.48
C LYS A 53 1.25 -11.12 -26.80
N MET A 54 0.86 -10.24 -25.89
CA MET A 54 -0.25 -9.30 -26.11
C MET A 54 0.13 -8.25 -27.16
N ALA A 55 1.35 -7.71 -27.10
CA ALA A 55 1.84 -6.76 -28.09
C ALA A 55 1.84 -7.34 -29.52
N ALA A 56 2.10 -8.64 -29.66
CA ALA A 56 2.07 -9.34 -30.95
C ALA A 56 0.68 -9.87 -31.37
N SER A 57 -0.37 -9.60 -30.60
CA SER A 57 -1.71 -10.08 -30.88
C SER A 57 -2.52 -9.04 -31.65
N ASP A 58 -3.33 -9.52 -32.60
CA ASP A 58 -4.21 -8.68 -33.43
C ASP A 58 -5.14 -7.74 -32.64
N ILE A 59 -5.38 -8.01 -31.36
CA ILE A 59 -6.27 -7.22 -30.50
C ILE A 59 -5.57 -5.95 -29.96
N TRP A 60 -4.27 -6.02 -29.69
CA TRP A 60 -3.51 -4.95 -29.02
C TRP A 60 -2.36 -4.39 -29.85
N GLN A 61 -2.02 -4.98 -31.00
CA GLN A 61 -0.89 -4.56 -31.84
C GLN A 61 -0.99 -3.10 -32.34
N ASP A 62 -2.21 -2.62 -32.62
CA ASP A 62 -2.46 -1.30 -33.20
C ASP A 62 -2.78 -0.22 -32.13
N GLN A 63 -2.61 -0.54 -30.84
CA GLN A 63 -2.87 0.41 -29.78
C GLN A 63 -1.75 1.44 -29.64
N SER A 64 -2.12 2.63 -29.16
CA SER A 64 -1.12 3.62 -28.75
C SER A 64 -0.28 3.08 -27.58
N GLU A 65 0.94 3.57 -27.43
CA GLU A 65 1.83 3.20 -26.33
C GLU A 65 1.14 3.40 -24.96
N GLN A 66 0.43 4.51 -24.79
CA GLN A 66 -0.29 4.83 -23.56
C GLN A 66 -1.46 3.87 -23.27
N ASP A 67 -2.19 3.44 -24.30
CA ASP A 67 -3.27 2.45 -24.16
C ASP A 67 -2.72 1.06 -23.87
N PHE A 68 -1.58 0.73 -24.47
CA PHE A 68 -0.90 -0.52 -24.19
C PHE A 68 -0.36 -0.56 -22.75
N GLU A 69 0.18 0.55 -22.24
CA GLU A 69 0.54 0.66 -20.82
C GLU A 69 -0.67 0.45 -19.89
N ASN A 70 -1.84 1.03 -20.21
CA ASN A 70 -3.07 0.76 -19.46
C ASN A 70 -3.48 -0.72 -19.53
N THR A 71 -3.20 -1.38 -20.65
CA THR A 71 -3.45 -2.81 -20.85
C THR A 71 -2.52 -3.67 -19.99
N LYS A 72 -1.23 -3.32 -19.86
CA LYS A 72 -0.28 -3.97 -18.94
C LYS A 72 -0.76 -3.88 -17.50
N GLU A 73 -1.19 -2.70 -17.08
CA GLU A 73 -1.76 -2.45 -15.74
C GLU A 73 -3.02 -3.31 -15.49
N ALA A 74 -3.86 -3.47 -16.51
CA ALA A 74 -5.05 -4.30 -16.43
C ALA A 74 -4.70 -5.80 -16.35
N MET A 75 -3.63 -6.24 -17.01
CA MET A 75 -3.11 -7.60 -16.90
C MET A 75 -2.55 -7.90 -15.50
N GLU A 76 -1.73 -6.99 -14.92
CA GLU A 76 -1.26 -7.10 -13.53
C GLU A 76 -2.45 -7.23 -12.58
N LYS A 77 -3.45 -6.34 -12.72
CA LYS A 77 -4.67 -6.36 -11.92
C LYS A 77 -5.42 -7.69 -12.03
N LEU A 78 -5.61 -8.21 -13.25
CA LEU A 78 -6.28 -9.48 -13.46
C LEU A 78 -5.54 -10.63 -12.77
N LEU A 79 -4.22 -10.70 -12.98
CA LEU A 79 -3.39 -11.79 -12.47
C LEU A 79 -3.32 -11.76 -10.94
N MET A 80 -2.98 -10.61 -10.37
CA MET A 80 -2.80 -10.46 -8.92
C MET A 80 -4.12 -10.60 -8.15
N ASN A 81 -5.26 -10.23 -8.75
CA ASN A 81 -6.56 -10.52 -8.15
C ASN A 81 -6.83 -12.02 -7.99
N ARG A 82 -6.31 -12.84 -8.91
CA ARG A 82 -6.45 -14.31 -8.88
C ARG A 82 -5.45 -14.98 -7.94
N LEU A 83 -4.27 -14.40 -7.79
CA LEU A 83 -3.20 -14.93 -6.93
C LEU A 83 -3.26 -14.43 -5.49
N TYR A 84 -4.10 -13.41 -5.21
CA TYR A 84 -4.13 -12.69 -3.93
C TYR A 84 -4.10 -13.59 -2.69
N SER A 85 -4.91 -14.65 -2.65
CA SER A 85 -5.01 -15.55 -1.48
C SER A 85 -3.74 -16.32 -1.16
N GLN A 86 -2.79 -16.39 -2.09
CA GLN A 86 -1.51 -17.09 -1.94
C GLN A 86 -0.33 -16.14 -1.78
N THR A 87 -0.46 -14.94 -2.35
CA THR A 87 0.63 -13.95 -2.42
C THR A 87 0.52 -12.87 -1.35
N PHE A 88 -0.66 -12.60 -0.81
CA PHE A 88 -0.88 -11.63 0.26
C PHE A 88 -0.74 -12.30 1.64
N CYS A 89 0.14 -11.76 2.49
CA CYS A 89 0.42 -12.31 3.82
C CYS A 89 0.69 -13.84 3.80
N PRO A 90 1.66 -14.31 3.00
CA PRO A 90 1.92 -15.74 2.87
C PRO A 90 2.44 -16.33 4.20
N ALA A 91 1.97 -17.52 4.58
CA ALA A 91 2.36 -18.17 5.84
C ALA A 91 3.87 -18.47 5.98
N THR A 92 4.65 -18.31 4.90
CA THR A 92 6.11 -18.46 4.88
C THR A 92 6.85 -17.20 5.32
N THR A 93 6.16 -16.09 5.61
CA THR A 93 6.75 -14.84 6.10
C THR A 93 6.29 -14.52 7.52
N ASP A 94 6.93 -13.53 8.13
CA ASP A 94 6.54 -12.95 9.42
C ASP A 94 5.57 -11.76 9.27
N ASP A 95 4.98 -11.56 8.08
CA ASP A 95 4.15 -10.38 7.81
C ASP A 95 2.93 -10.31 8.75
N ASP A 96 2.30 -11.47 9.04
CA ASP A 96 1.14 -11.55 9.93
C ASP A 96 1.47 -11.15 11.37
N GLU A 97 2.63 -11.60 11.87
CA GLU A 97 3.12 -11.27 13.20
C GLU A 97 3.50 -9.80 13.30
N LYS A 98 4.20 -9.26 12.30
CA LYS A 98 4.51 -7.83 12.21
C LYS A 98 3.26 -6.97 12.18
N ASP A 99 2.24 -7.38 11.44
CA ASP A 99 0.94 -6.69 11.43
C ASP A 99 0.29 -6.66 12.81
N LYS A 100 0.30 -7.77 13.55
CA LYS A 100 -0.26 -7.84 14.91
C LYS A 100 0.51 -6.91 15.86
N VAL A 101 1.84 -6.97 15.83
CA VAL A 101 2.70 -6.13 16.66
C VAL A 101 2.48 -4.65 16.36
N LEU A 102 2.49 -4.26 15.07
CA LEU A 102 2.26 -2.88 14.66
C LEU A 102 0.88 -2.39 15.07
N HIS A 103 -0.17 -3.19 14.85
CA HIS A 103 -1.54 -2.84 15.22
C HIS A 103 -1.69 -2.57 16.73
N GLN A 104 -1.07 -3.42 17.56
CA GLN A 104 -1.04 -3.23 19.01
C GLN A 104 -0.27 -1.97 19.41
N LYS A 105 0.91 -1.74 18.81
CA LYS A 105 1.71 -0.54 19.06
C LYS A 105 0.95 0.74 18.69
N ILE A 106 0.31 0.78 17.52
CA ILE A 106 -0.52 1.92 17.12
C ILE A 106 -1.65 2.13 18.15
N GLY A 107 -2.27 1.05 18.65
CA GLY A 107 -3.26 1.10 19.72
C GLY A 107 -2.74 1.77 20.99
N LEU A 108 -1.52 1.44 21.42
CA LEU A 108 -0.86 2.06 22.58
C LEU A 108 -0.57 3.55 22.37
N PHE A 109 -0.39 3.98 21.12
CA PHE A 109 -0.07 5.37 20.77
C PHE A 109 -1.29 6.19 20.35
N ARG A 110 -2.51 5.68 20.56
CA ARG A 110 -3.76 6.36 20.14
C ARG A 110 -3.96 7.75 20.74
N TRP A 111 -3.36 8.02 21.90
CA TRP A 111 -3.39 9.28 22.62
C TRP A 111 -2.55 10.40 22.00
N ILE A 112 -1.63 10.07 21.07
CA ILE A 112 -0.75 11.06 20.43
C ILE A 112 -1.56 12.15 19.72
N ARG A 113 -1.16 13.41 19.89
CA ARG A 113 -1.79 14.61 19.28
C ARG A 113 -0.84 15.21 18.24
N GLU A 114 -1.33 16.13 17.41
CA GLU A 114 -0.51 16.79 16.39
C GLU A 114 0.78 17.40 16.97
N GLU A 115 0.66 18.06 18.12
CA GLU A 115 1.75 18.80 18.77
C GLU A 115 2.89 17.90 19.28
N HIS A 116 2.63 16.62 19.57
CA HIS A 116 3.69 15.70 20.01
C HIS A 116 4.64 15.32 18.85
N LEU A 117 4.23 15.54 17.60
CA LEU A 117 4.99 15.28 16.38
C LEU A 117 5.36 16.58 15.66
N ASP A 118 5.34 17.71 16.37
CA ASP A 118 5.68 19.04 15.84
C ASP A 118 4.79 19.48 14.66
N ILE A 119 3.54 18.99 14.60
CA ILE A 119 2.57 19.38 13.57
C ILE A 119 1.80 20.62 14.04
N GLU A 120 1.89 21.71 13.26
CA GLU A 120 1.16 22.94 13.55
C GLU A 120 -0.36 22.73 13.49
N LYS A 121 -1.06 23.16 14.54
CA LYS A 121 -2.53 23.11 14.59
C LYS A 121 -3.13 24.20 13.71
N SER A 122 -3.95 23.81 12.75
CA SER A 122 -4.78 24.71 11.95
C SER A 122 -6.23 24.23 11.91
N ARG A 123 -7.16 25.17 11.72
CA ARG A 123 -8.61 24.92 11.67
C ARG A 123 -9.02 23.96 10.54
N GLN A 124 -8.19 23.81 9.51
CA GLN A 124 -8.45 22.90 8.39
C GLN A 124 -7.85 21.51 8.59
N ASN A 125 -6.99 21.29 9.60
CA ASN A 125 -6.30 20.02 9.81
C ASN A 125 -7.27 18.84 9.86
N ASP A 126 -8.34 18.97 10.65
CA ASP A 126 -9.29 17.87 10.88
C ASP A 126 -9.87 17.30 9.59
N SER A 127 -10.22 18.15 8.61
CA SER A 127 -10.82 17.69 7.36
C SER A 127 -9.80 16.94 6.51
N PHE A 128 -8.62 17.54 6.28
CA PHE A 128 -7.53 16.91 5.52
C PHE A 128 -7.07 15.60 6.16
N LEU A 129 -6.85 15.59 7.48
CA LEU A 129 -6.44 14.40 8.22
C LEU A 129 -7.50 13.31 8.12
N SER A 130 -8.79 13.64 8.24
CA SER A 130 -9.86 12.65 8.04
C SER A 130 -9.89 12.06 6.63
N PHE A 131 -9.62 12.88 5.60
CA PHE A 131 -9.55 12.41 4.21
C PHE A 131 -8.34 11.51 3.99
N ALA A 132 -7.16 11.87 4.52
CA ALA A 132 -5.95 11.06 4.42
C ALA A 132 -6.13 9.70 5.11
N ILE A 133 -6.72 9.69 6.31
CA ILE A 133 -7.09 8.47 7.05
C ILE A 133 -8.03 7.59 6.20
N SER A 134 -9.08 8.19 5.62
CA SER A 134 -10.04 7.47 4.77
C SER A 134 -9.38 6.83 3.55
N GLU A 135 -8.43 7.52 2.91
CA GLU A 135 -7.68 6.96 1.78
C GLU A 135 -6.85 5.74 2.18
N LEU A 136 -6.11 5.78 3.30
CA LEU A 136 -5.33 4.62 3.77
C LEU A 136 -6.22 3.43 4.13
N LEU A 137 -7.37 3.67 4.77
CA LEU A 137 -8.29 2.61 5.18
C LEU A 137 -8.89 1.84 3.99
N LYS A 138 -8.97 2.45 2.81
CA LYS A 138 -9.44 1.78 1.58
C LYS A 138 -8.50 0.70 1.08
N MET A 139 -7.24 0.64 1.52
CA MET A 139 -6.22 -0.25 0.96
C MET A 139 -6.62 -1.75 0.99
N ASN A 140 -7.33 -2.18 2.03
CA ASN A 140 -7.81 -3.58 2.14
C ASN A 140 -9.05 -3.88 1.30
N THR A 141 -9.69 -2.88 0.71
CA THR A 141 -10.80 -3.09 -0.24
C THR A 141 -10.30 -3.53 -1.62
N PHE A 142 -9.00 -3.33 -1.90
CA PHE A 142 -8.37 -3.67 -3.16
C PHE A 142 -7.43 -4.87 -3.03
N LYS A 143 -7.26 -5.62 -4.13
CA LYS A 143 -6.37 -6.78 -4.21
C LYS A 143 -5.16 -6.56 -5.11
N ALA A 144 -5.29 -5.72 -6.15
CA ALA A 144 -4.20 -5.43 -7.06
C ALA A 144 -3.15 -4.53 -6.41
N PRO A 145 -1.83 -4.78 -6.59
CA PRO A 145 -0.76 -3.95 -6.05
C PRO A 145 -0.91 -2.48 -6.44
N ARG A 146 -1.21 -2.20 -7.71
CA ARG A 146 -1.50 -0.84 -8.21
C ARG A 146 -2.58 -0.11 -7.42
N ASP A 147 -3.73 -0.75 -7.22
CA ASP A 147 -4.89 -0.10 -6.60
C ASP A 147 -4.60 0.19 -5.11
N LYS A 148 -3.88 -0.71 -4.42
CA LYS A 148 -3.39 -0.48 -3.06
C LYS A 148 -2.38 0.67 -2.99
N LEU A 149 -1.46 0.75 -3.94
CA LEU A 149 -0.50 1.84 -4.06
C LEU A 149 -1.20 3.18 -4.28
N ILE A 150 -2.28 3.23 -5.08
CA ILE A 150 -3.07 4.45 -5.29
C ILE A 150 -3.66 4.97 -3.97
N CYS A 151 -4.11 4.10 -3.05
CA CYS A 151 -4.55 4.54 -1.72
C CYS A 151 -3.44 5.29 -0.96
N ILE A 152 -2.19 4.84 -1.07
CA ILE A 152 -1.02 5.51 -0.48
C ILE A 152 -0.80 6.86 -1.17
N LEU A 153 -0.78 6.89 -2.51
CA LEU A 153 -0.58 8.12 -3.28
C LEU A 153 -1.65 9.18 -2.97
N ASN A 154 -2.92 8.78 -2.88
CA ASN A 154 -4.03 9.67 -2.56
C ASN A 154 -3.89 10.21 -1.13
N CYS A 155 -3.56 9.36 -0.16
CA CYS A 155 -3.26 9.80 1.21
C CYS A 155 -2.16 10.86 1.22
N CYS A 156 -1.02 10.58 0.57
CA CYS A 156 0.10 11.53 0.50
C CYS A 156 -0.30 12.84 -0.19
N THR A 157 -1.10 12.78 -1.25
CA THR A 157 -1.60 13.97 -1.96
C THR A 157 -2.48 14.84 -1.06
N VAL A 158 -3.32 14.23 -0.22
CA VAL A 158 -4.12 14.94 0.78
C VAL A 158 -3.23 15.59 1.84
N ILE A 159 -2.19 14.89 2.30
CA ILE A 159 -1.20 15.44 3.25
C ILE A 159 -0.46 16.63 2.64
N PHE A 160 0.03 16.54 1.39
CA PHE A 160 0.63 17.70 0.72
C PHE A 160 -0.36 18.84 0.49
N GLY A 161 -1.64 18.51 0.28
CA GLY A 161 -2.72 19.48 0.28
C GLY A 161 -2.75 20.26 1.60
N LEU A 162 -2.73 19.57 2.75
CA LEU A 162 -2.68 20.18 4.07
C LEU A 162 -1.44 21.07 4.27
N LEU A 163 -0.27 20.56 3.92
CA LEU A 163 1.00 21.29 4.10
C LEU A 163 1.07 22.55 3.26
N LYS A 164 0.49 22.56 2.05
CA LYS A 164 0.42 23.75 1.21
C LYS A 164 -0.52 24.84 1.74
N HIS A 165 -1.49 24.47 2.58
CA HIS A 165 -2.42 25.44 3.20
C HIS A 165 -1.88 26.00 4.52
N SER A 166 -0.93 25.33 5.13
CA SER A 166 -0.15 25.87 6.25
C SER A 166 0.96 26.72 5.63
N GLU A 167 1.16 27.98 6.04
CA GLU A 167 2.09 28.93 5.39
C GLU A 167 3.59 28.57 5.53
N GLY A 168 3.92 27.29 5.77
CA GLY A 168 5.25 26.77 5.98
C GLY A 168 5.90 26.16 4.72
N ASP A 169 7.19 25.87 4.84
CA ASP A 169 7.98 25.25 3.78
C ASP A 169 7.55 23.77 3.58
N VAL A 170 7.19 23.41 2.35
CA VAL A 170 6.69 22.06 2.03
C VAL A 170 7.88 21.16 1.72
N GLY A 171 8.28 20.33 2.69
CA GLY A 171 9.45 19.46 2.60
C GLY A 171 9.23 18.09 3.25
N ALA A 172 10.26 17.23 3.18
CA ALA A 172 10.21 15.90 3.80
C ALA A 172 10.06 15.98 5.34
N ASP A 173 10.71 16.98 5.95
CA ASP A 173 10.73 17.21 7.40
C ASP A 173 9.35 17.62 7.94
N THR A 174 8.50 18.25 7.10
CA THR A 174 7.11 18.58 7.45
C THR A 174 6.12 17.49 7.02
N PHE A 175 6.48 16.65 6.05
CA PHE A 175 5.63 15.58 5.54
C PHE A 175 5.60 14.32 6.41
N LEU A 176 6.78 13.81 6.81
CA LEU A 176 6.87 12.53 7.51
C LEU A 176 6.13 12.53 8.86
N PRO A 177 6.20 13.59 9.70
CA PRO A 177 5.44 13.64 10.95
C PRO A 177 3.92 13.54 10.73
N VAL A 178 3.40 14.23 9.71
CA VAL A 178 1.98 14.16 9.36
C VAL A 178 1.60 12.76 8.86
N LEU A 179 2.46 12.11 8.07
CA LEU A 179 2.22 10.73 7.65
C LEU A 179 2.19 9.76 8.84
N ILE A 180 3.14 9.87 9.77
CA ILE A 180 3.17 9.07 11.01
C ILE A 180 1.86 9.27 11.79
N TYR A 181 1.45 10.53 11.99
CA TYR A 181 0.22 10.85 12.68
C TYR A 181 -1.01 10.22 12.00
N VAL A 182 -1.13 10.35 10.67
CA VAL A 182 -2.22 9.76 9.88
C VAL A 182 -2.23 8.24 10.03
N VAL A 183 -1.07 7.56 10.01
CA VAL A 183 -0.98 6.11 10.22
C VAL A 183 -1.44 5.71 11.63
N ILE A 184 -1.03 6.45 12.66
CA ILE A 184 -1.45 6.19 14.05
C ILE A 184 -2.97 6.33 14.18
N LYS A 185 -3.53 7.42 13.65
CA LYS A 185 -4.98 7.68 13.74
C LYS A 185 -5.82 6.76 12.87
N ALA A 186 -5.30 6.32 11.72
CA ALA A 186 -5.98 5.37 10.86
C ALA A 186 -5.94 3.93 11.40
N ASN A 187 -4.82 3.52 12.01
CA ASN A 187 -4.50 2.14 12.35
C ASN A 187 -4.93 1.11 11.27
N PRO A 188 -4.41 1.21 10.03
CA PRO A 188 -4.90 0.40 8.93
C PRO A 188 -4.66 -1.10 9.18
N PRO A 189 -5.66 -1.96 8.96
CA PRO A 189 -5.45 -3.39 9.13
C PRO A 189 -4.39 -3.90 8.15
N LYS A 190 -3.57 -4.87 8.57
CA LYS A 190 -2.60 -5.53 7.70
C LYS A 190 -1.62 -4.57 6.98
N LEU A 191 -1.26 -3.46 7.61
CA LEU A 191 -0.47 -2.41 6.96
C LEU A 191 0.91 -2.91 6.48
N VAL A 192 1.62 -3.70 7.27
CA VAL A 192 2.92 -4.29 6.91
C VAL A 192 2.73 -5.24 5.73
N SER A 193 1.76 -6.15 5.80
CA SER A 193 1.46 -7.07 4.69
C SER A 193 1.13 -6.32 3.40
N ASN A 194 0.39 -5.21 3.47
CA ASN A 194 0.06 -4.40 2.31
C ASN A 194 1.30 -3.77 1.65
N VAL A 195 2.13 -3.12 2.45
CA VAL A 195 3.34 -2.43 1.98
C VAL A 195 4.34 -3.44 1.40
N GLN A 196 4.53 -4.57 2.07
CA GLN A 196 5.34 -5.67 1.57
C GLN A 196 4.78 -6.27 0.28
N TYR A 197 3.48 -6.49 0.20
CA TYR A 197 2.83 -7.02 -1.00
C TYR A 197 3.00 -6.08 -2.21
N ILE A 198 2.83 -4.77 -2.03
CA ILE A 198 3.09 -3.77 -3.08
C ILE A 198 4.55 -3.83 -3.51
N SER A 199 5.49 -3.81 -2.56
CA SER A 199 6.93 -3.87 -2.84
C SER A 199 7.34 -5.12 -3.63
N ARG A 200 6.68 -6.25 -3.39
CA ARG A 200 6.98 -7.54 -4.01
C ARG A 200 6.40 -7.69 -5.42
N PHE A 201 5.16 -7.25 -5.63
CA PHE A 201 4.38 -7.60 -6.83
C PHE A 201 4.01 -6.42 -7.72
N ARG A 202 4.26 -5.17 -7.31
CA ARG A 202 4.14 -4.04 -8.22
C ARG A 202 5.30 -4.05 -9.20
N ALA A 203 5.03 -3.76 -10.47
CA ALA A 203 6.07 -3.66 -11.49
C ALA A 203 7.20 -2.67 -11.04
N PRO A 204 8.49 -3.05 -11.10
CA PRO A 204 9.59 -2.25 -10.53
C PRO A 204 9.77 -0.86 -11.14
N ASP A 205 9.48 -0.72 -12.44
CA ASP A 205 9.46 0.55 -13.17
C ASP A 205 8.35 1.50 -12.67
N ARG A 206 7.27 0.93 -12.14
CA ARG A 206 6.14 1.67 -11.54
C ARG A 206 6.37 2.07 -10.08
N LEU A 207 7.46 1.61 -9.46
CA LEU A 207 7.91 2.01 -8.14
C LEU A 207 9.08 3.01 -8.20
N GLN A 208 9.29 3.67 -9.34
CA GLN A 208 10.27 4.73 -9.47
C GLN A 208 9.68 6.09 -9.04
N SER A 209 10.56 7.07 -8.81
CA SER A 209 10.20 8.46 -8.53
C SER A 209 9.22 8.60 -7.35
N GLU A 210 8.11 9.32 -7.53
CA GLU A 210 7.14 9.65 -6.48
C GLU A 210 6.52 8.42 -5.81
N ALA A 211 6.15 7.40 -6.60
CA ALA A 211 5.49 6.22 -6.07
C ALA A 211 6.40 5.40 -5.15
N GLY A 212 7.66 5.21 -5.55
CA GLY A 212 8.68 4.58 -4.71
C GLY A 212 9.00 5.40 -3.47
N TYR A 213 9.09 6.72 -3.62
CA TYR A 213 9.34 7.64 -2.51
C TYR A 213 8.23 7.56 -1.45
N TYR A 214 6.95 7.63 -1.80
CA TYR A 214 5.87 7.54 -0.82
C TYR A 214 5.74 6.15 -0.19
N LEU A 215 5.96 5.08 -0.95
CA LEU A 215 6.00 3.74 -0.37
C LEU A 215 7.14 3.62 0.66
N THR A 216 8.30 4.19 0.35
CA THR A 216 9.47 4.21 1.27
C THR A 216 9.20 5.06 2.50
N ASN A 217 8.54 6.22 2.36
CA ASN A 217 8.14 7.04 3.51
C ASN A 217 7.12 6.32 4.40
N LEU A 218 6.17 5.58 3.83
CA LEU A 218 5.24 4.78 4.61
C LEU A 218 5.95 3.63 5.35
N MET A 219 6.93 2.97 4.72
CA MET A 219 7.81 2.01 5.39
C MET A 219 8.59 2.67 6.54
N GLY A 220 9.10 3.89 6.32
CA GLY A 220 9.77 4.69 7.34
C GLY A 220 8.86 5.05 8.50
N ALA A 221 7.63 5.48 8.23
CA ALA A 221 6.62 5.76 9.25
C ALA A 221 6.27 4.52 10.08
N ILE A 222 6.14 3.35 9.45
CA ILE A 222 5.94 2.07 10.15
C ILE A 222 7.14 1.79 11.08
N SER A 223 8.36 1.88 10.55
CA SER A 223 9.58 1.63 11.34
C SER A 223 9.71 2.61 12.51
N PHE A 224 9.34 3.88 12.30
CA PHE A 224 9.34 4.89 13.37
C PHE A 224 8.37 4.50 14.48
N ILE A 225 7.11 4.15 14.14
CA ILE A 225 6.11 3.71 15.13
C ILE A 225 6.57 2.45 15.86
N GLU A 226 7.28 1.54 15.19
CA GLU A 226 7.83 0.35 15.83
C GLU A 226 8.92 0.66 16.86
N THR A 227 9.70 1.72 16.67
CA THR A 227 10.81 2.08 17.58
C THR A 227 10.55 3.32 18.42
N MET A 228 9.32 3.86 18.38
CA MET A 228 8.99 5.13 19.02
C MET A 228 9.07 5.04 20.54
N ASP A 229 9.74 6.03 21.12
CA ASP A 229 9.82 6.29 22.55
C ASP A 229 9.55 7.77 22.85
N ALA A 230 9.65 8.17 24.12
CA ALA A 230 9.40 9.56 24.53
C ALA A 230 10.34 10.56 23.87
N SER A 231 11.58 10.18 23.54
CA SER A 231 12.58 11.09 22.95
C SER A 231 12.26 11.47 21.51
N CYS A 232 11.42 10.68 20.85
CA CYS A 232 10.92 10.92 19.51
C CYS A 232 9.74 11.90 19.46
N LEU A 233 9.23 12.32 20.62
CA LEU A 233 8.02 13.14 20.77
C LEU A 233 8.32 14.40 21.56
N SER A 234 7.59 15.47 21.27
CA SER A 234 7.68 16.76 21.98
C SER A 234 6.93 16.74 23.32
N ILE A 235 7.26 15.78 24.20
CA ILE A 235 6.67 15.58 25.53
C ILE A 235 7.71 15.14 26.56
N THR A 236 7.34 15.11 27.84
CA THR A 236 8.21 14.58 28.92
C THR A 236 8.11 13.06 29.05
N GLN A 237 9.15 12.43 29.60
CA GLN A 237 9.12 10.99 29.90
C GLN A 237 7.97 10.62 30.84
N ASP A 238 7.74 11.41 31.89
CA ASP A 238 6.66 11.18 32.85
C ASP A 238 5.28 11.24 32.18
N GLU A 239 5.06 12.19 31.27
CA GLU A 239 3.82 12.30 30.51
C GLU A 239 3.64 11.13 29.53
N PHE A 240 4.73 10.68 28.88
CA PHE A 240 4.70 9.51 28.01
C PHE A 240 4.27 8.26 28.80
N ASP A 241 4.91 8.00 29.93
CA ASP A 241 4.67 6.82 30.76
C ASP A 241 3.22 6.82 31.30
N GLN A 242 2.73 7.98 31.76
CA GLN A 242 1.34 8.14 32.20
C GLN A 242 0.34 7.85 31.09
N ASN A 243 0.53 8.39 29.88
CA ASN A 243 -0.38 8.16 28.76
C ASN A 243 -0.39 6.69 28.32
N ILE A 244 0.77 6.02 28.34
CA ILE A 244 0.87 4.58 28.06
C ILE A 244 0.13 3.77 29.11
N GLU A 245 0.33 4.05 30.40
CA GLU A 245 -0.34 3.34 31.49
C GLU A 245 -1.86 3.49 31.39
N LEU A 246 -2.36 4.71 31.20
CA LEU A 246 -3.78 5.00 31.00
C LEU A 246 -4.35 4.23 29.80
N THR A 247 -3.63 4.23 28.68
CA THR A 247 -4.06 3.53 27.46
C THR A 247 -4.12 2.02 27.67
N ILE A 248 -3.16 1.43 28.40
CA ILE A 248 -3.18 0.01 28.75
C ILE A 248 -4.40 -0.31 29.64
N MET A 249 -4.71 0.55 30.62
CA MET A 249 -5.89 0.37 31.47
C MET A 249 -7.20 0.40 30.66
N GLU A 250 -7.34 1.35 29.75
CA GLU A 250 -8.51 1.46 28.87
C GLU A 250 -8.63 0.27 27.91
N MET A 251 -7.53 -0.16 27.27
CA MET A 251 -7.54 -1.30 26.37
C MET A 251 -7.89 -2.62 27.08
N ASN A 252 -7.57 -2.75 28.38
CA ASN A 252 -7.95 -3.91 29.17
C ASN A 252 -9.43 -3.90 29.58
N SER A 253 -10.06 -2.74 29.68
CA SER A 253 -11.50 -2.63 29.98
C SER A 253 -12.39 -2.79 28.75
N GLU A 254 -11.84 -2.58 27.55
CA GLU A 254 -12.51 -2.80 26.25
C GLU A 254 -12.58 -4.29 25.83
N ARG A 255 -11.86 -5.19 26.50
CA ARG A 255 -11.79 -6.64 26.22
C ARG A 255 -12.84 -7.45 26.96
#